data_AF-A0A6P0XXE9-F1
#
_entry.id   AF-A0A6P0XXE9-F1
#
_cell.length_a   1.000
_cell.length_b   1.000
_cell.length_c   1.000
_cell.angle_alpha   90.00
_cell.angle_beta   90.00
_cell.angle_gamma   90.00
#
_symmetry.space_group_name_H-M   'P 1'
#
loop_
_entity.id
_entity.type
_entity.pdbx_description
1 polymer ?
#
loop_
_entity_poly.entity_id
_entity_poly.type
_entity_poly.pdbx_seq_one_letter_code
_entity_poly.pdbx_strand_id
1 'polypeptide(L)' 'MITLTYQYKLKPTQHQEAEINQILDVCKSVYNYALRERKDWLSSRKSPINSCSILTEYIIPADAPYPNYNHQAKNLTI' A
#
# COMPACT_ATOMS: atom_id res chain seq x y z
N MET A 1 -8.44 37.74 -25.49
CA MET A 1 -7.31 36.79 -25.51
C MET A 1 -7.91 35.39 -25.37
N ILE A 2 -7.82 34.55 -26.40
CA ILE A 2 -8.43 33.21 -26.39
C ILE A 2 -7.39 32.26 -25.81
N THR A 3 -7.69 31.64 -24.67
CA THR A 3 -6.82 30.63 -24.05
C THR A 3 -7.17 29.27 -24.66
N LEU A 4 -6.31 28.74 -25.54
CA LEU A 4 -6.51 27.42 -26.13
C LEU A 4 -6.07 26.34 -25.12
N THR A 5 -7.02 25.53 -24.66
CA THR A 5 -6.73 24.34 -23.86
C THR A 5 -6.66 23.12 -24.78
N TYR A 6 -5.48 22.53 -24.90
CA TYR A 6 -5.27 21.32 -25.70
C TYR A 6 -5.58 20.08 -24.86
N GLN A 7 -6.31 19.14 -25.45
CA GLN A 7 -6.51 17.80 -24.88
C GLN A 7 -5.76 16.80 -25.74
N TYR A 8 -4.81 16.10 -25.13
CA TYR A 8 -4.03 15.05 -25.80
C TYR A 8 -4.50 13.68 -25.34
N LYS A 9 -4.77 12.79 -26.30
CA LYS A 9 -5.05 11.38 -26.03
C LYS A 9 -3.76 10.58 -26.14
N LEU A 10 -3.41 9.86 -25.08
CA LEU A 10 -2.34 8.86 -25.12
C LEU A 10 -2.75 7.73 -26.06
N LYS A 11 -1.88 7.41 -27.02
CA LYS A 11 -1.99 6.26 -27.92
C LYS A 11 -0.77 5.37 -27.71
N PRO A 12 -0.71 4.62 -26.59
CA PRO A 12 0.42 3.77 -26.29
C PRO A 12 0.55 2.67 -27.35
N THR A 13 1.78 2.24 -27.62
CA THR A 13 2.02 1.00 -28.35
C THR A 13 1.67 -0.20 -27.47
N GLN A 14 1.52 -1.37 -28.06
CA GLN A 14 1.25 -2.60 -27.30
C GLN A 14 2.32 -2.87 -26.22
N HIS A 15 3.58 -2.54 -26.50
CA HIS A 15 4.67 -2.66 -25.52
C HIS A 15 4.51 -1.69 -24.35
N GLN A 16 4.18 -0.42 -24.64
CA GLN A 16 3.94 0.59 -23.61
C GLN A 16 2.73 0.24 -22.74
N GLU A 17 1.67 -0.30 -23.34
CA GLU A 17 0.49 -0.74 -22.58
C GLU A 17 0.83 -1.87 -21.61
N ALA A 18 1.61 -2.86 -22.05
CA ALA A 18 2.09 -3.94 -21.20
C ALA A 18 2.93 -3.42 -20.03
N GLU A 19 3.86 -2.49 -20.30
CA GLU A 19 4.70 -1.86 -19.27
C GLU A 19 3.86 -1.06 -18.27
N ILE A 20 2.92 -0.24 -18.75
CA ILE A 20 2.01 0.53 -17.89
C ILE A 20 1.20 -0.40 -16.99
N ASN A 21 0.62 -1.46 -17.55
CA ASN A 21 -0.17 -2.41 -16.77
C ASN A 21 0.68 -3.11 -15.71
N GLN A 22 1.90 -3.53 -16.06
CA GLN A 22 2.82 -4.13 -15.10
C GLN A 22 3.14 -3.15 -13.96
N ILE A 23 3.45 -1.89 -14.26
CA ILE A 23 3.72 -0.86 -13.24
C ILE A 23 2.51 -0.68 -12.33
N LEU A 24 1.30 -0.57 -12.90
CA LEU A 24 0.07 -0.40 -12.14
C LEU A 24 -0.22 -1.58 -11.21
N ASP A 25 0.03 -2.80 -11.67
CA ASP A 25 -0.15 -4.00 -10.86
C ASP A 25 0.85 -4.07 -9.70
N VAL A 26 2.11 -3.72 -9.95
CA VAL A 26 3.12 -3.59 -8.88
C VAL A 26 2.68 -2.53 -7.88
N CYS A 27 2.32 -1.33 -8.32
CA CYS A 27 1.86 -0.26 -7.44
C CYS A 27 0.63 -0.67 -6.61
N LYS A 28 -0.34 -1.36 -7.22
CA LYS A 28 -1.52 -1.88 -6.52
C LYS A 28 -1.13 -2.90 -5.45
N SER A 29 -0.23 -3.83 -5.78
CA SER A 29 0.22 -4.86 -4.83
C SER A 29 0.92 -4.24 -3.61
N VAL A 30 1.84 -3.31 -3.85
CA VAL A 30 2.57 -2.57 -2.80
C VAL A 30 1.61 -1.77 -1.93
N TYR A 31 0.67 -1.06 -2.55
CA TYR A 31 -0.34 -0.29 -1.82
C TYR A 31 -1.20 -1.19 -0.92
N ASN A 32 -1.70 -2.30 -1.46
CA ASN A 32 -2.56 -3.22 -0.71
C ASN A 32 -1.81 -3.86 0.46
N TYR A 33 -0.55 -4.24 0.26
CA TYR A 33 0.32 -4.75 1.32
C TYR A 33 0.51 -3.71 2.43
N ALA A 34 0.93 -2.49 2.06
CA ALA A 34 1.14 -1.40 3.03
C ALA A 34 -0.14 -1.03 3.79
N LEU A 35 -1.30 -1.06 3.11
CA LEU A 35 -2.59 -0.86 3.75
C LEU A 35 -2.92 -1.97 4.74
N ARG A 36 -2.62 -3.23 4.40
CA ARG A 36 -2.84 -4.38 5.28
C ARG A 36 -2.00 -4.29 6.54
N GLU A 37 -0.71 -4.00 6.43
CA GLU A 37 0.17 -3.82 7.58
C GLU A 37 -0.36 -2.80 8.59
N ARG A 38 -0.84 -1.63 8.11
CA ARG A 38 -1.43 -0.61 8.99
C ARG A 38 -2.68 -1.08 9.70
N LYS A 39 -3.55 -1.83 9.00
CA LYS A 39 -4.76 -2.40 9.57
C LYS A 39 -4.42 -3.45 10.63
N ASP A 40 -3.47 -4.33 10.34
CA ASP A 40 -3.06 -5.40 11.24
C ASP A 40 -2.38 -4.82 12.50
N TRP A 41 -1.51 -3.81 12.34
CA TRP A 41 -0.91 -3.08 13.47
C TRP A 41 -1.97 -2.44 14.37
N LEU A 42 -3.01 -1.83 13.79
CA LEU A 42 -4.08 -1.19 14.56
C LEU A 42 -4.93 -2.23 15.29
N SER A 43 -5.27 -3.32 14.62
CA SER A 43 -6.06 -4.40 15.20
C SER A 43 -5.33 -5.11 16.33
N SER A 44 -4.01 -5.33 16.20
CA SER A 44 -3.22 -5.98 17.26
C SER A 44 -3.19 -5.18 18.57
N ARG A 45 -3.38 -3.86 18.50
CA ARG A 45 -3.40 -2.94 19.65
C ARG A 45 -4.80 -2.65 20.19
N LYS A 46 -5.83 -3.16 19.52
CA LYS A 46 -7.24 -3.08 19.95
C LYS A 46 -7.70 -4.34 20.68
N SER A 47 -6.83 -5.34 20.86
CA SER A 47 -7.19 -6.57 21.56
C SER A 47 -7.55 -6.26 23.03
N PRO A 48 -8.60 -6.86 23.60
CA PRO A 48 -8.96 -6.64 24.98
C PRO A 48 -7.82 -7.05 25.92
N ILE A 49 -7.51 -6.22 26.91
CA ILE A 49 -6.43 -6.49 27.87
C ILE A 49 -6.69 -7.77 28.68
N ASN A 50 -7.97 -8.15 28.82
CA ASN A 50 -8.43 -9.25 29.65
C ASN A 50 -8.82 -10.52 28.86
N SER A 51 -8.57 -10.59 27.55
CA SER A 51 -8.84 -11.80 26.77
C SER A 51 -7.92 -11.94 25.57
N CYS A 52 -7.61 -13.18 25.21
CA CYS A 52 -6.89 -13.51 23.99
C CYS A 52 -7.86 -14.10 22.97
N SER A 53 -7.59 -13.90 21.68
CA SER A 53 -8.35 -14.57 20.62
C SER A 53 -8.12 -16.09 20.67
N ILE A 54 -9.20 -16.86 20.56
CA ILE A 54 -9.14 -18.34 20.51
C ILE A 54 -8.88 -18.88 19.10
N LEU A 55 -9.01 -18.04 18.07
CA LEU A 55 -8.86 -18.43 16.67
C LEU A 55 -7.48 -18.08 16.13
N THR A 56 -7.12 -16.80 16.23
CA THR A 56 -5.91 -16.24 15.63
C THR A 56 -5.47 -15.00 16.39
N GLU A 57 -4.16 -14.83 16.59
CA GLU A 57 -3.58 -13.65 17.21
C GLU A 57 -2.52 -13.04 16.30
N TYR A 58 -2.25 -11.74 16.46
CA TYR A 58 -1.26 -11.04 15.66
C TYR A 58 0.16 -11.35 16.14
N ILE A 59 1.04 -11.76 15.21
CA ILE A 59 2.47 -11.94 15.48
C ILE A 59 3.20 -10.62 15.17
N ILE A 60 2.94 -9.59 15.99
CA ILE A 60 3.54 -8.26 15.86
C ILE A 60 4.16 -7.89 17.21
N PRO A 61 5.45 -7.49 17.27
CA PRO A 61 6.07 -7.05 18.51
C PRO A 61 5.32 -5.88 19.16
N ALA A 62 5.20 -5.89 20.48
CA ALA A 62 4.49 -4.85 21.24
C ALA A 62 5.13 -3.46 21.06
N ASP A 63 6.45 -3.42 20.90
CA ASP A 63 7.28 -2.24 20.66
C ASP A 63 7.36 -1.84 19.19
N ALA A 64 6.75 -2.61 18.27
CA ALA A 64 6.81 -2.30 16.85
C ALA A 64 6.19 -0.91 16.57
N PRO A 65 6.91 0.00 15.89
CA PRO A 65 6.40 1.33 15.58
C PRO A 65 5.24 1.26 14.58
N TYR A 66 4.42 2.30 14.54
CA TYR A 66 3.36 2.40 13.54
C TYR A 66 3.97 2.38 12.12
N PRO A 67 3.51 1.49 11.21
CA PRO A 67 4.02 1.40 9.84
C PRO A 67 3.51 2.58 9.01
N ASN A 68 4.08 3.76 9.27
CA ASN A 68 3.79 4.97 8.51
C ASN A 68 4.46 4.92 7.14
N TYR A 69 4.12 5.89 6.29
CA TYR A 69 4.64 5.98 4.92
C TYR A 69 6.17 5.91 4.85
N ASN A 70 6.90 6.59 5.74
CA ASN A 70 8.36 6.63 5.68
C ASN A 70 8.99 5.26 5.96
N HIS A 71 8.46 4.52 6.94
CA HIS A 71 8.91 3.15 7.21
C HIS A 71 8.60 2.22 6.03
N GLN A 72 7.37 2.27 5.52
CA GLN A 72 6.93 1.40 4.43
C GLN A 72 7.66 1.70 3.13
N ALA A 73 7.89 2.97 2.80
CA ALA A 73 8.62 3.38 1.61
C ALA A 73 10.10 2.96 1.68
N LYS A 74 10.73 3.06 2.87
CA LYS A 74 12.11 2.61 3.07
C LYS A 74 12.26 1.11 2.80
N ASN A 75 11.28 0.29 3.17
CA ASN A 75 11.31 -1.16 2.94
C ASN A 75 11.22 -1.57 1.46
N LEU A 76 10.83 -0.65 0.56
CA LEU A 76 10.77 -0.92 -0.89
C LEU A 76 12.13 -0.74 -1.58
N THR A 77 13.11 -0.15 -0.91
CA THR A 77 14.44 0.11 -1.48
C THR A 77 15.45 -0.81 -0.77
N ILE A 78 16.10 -1.69 -1.54
CA ILE A 78 17.22 -2.51 -1.06
C ILE A 78 18.49 -1.64 -1.00
#